data_AF-A0A640W3D6-F1
#
_entry.id   AF-A0A640W3D6-F1
#
_cell.length_a   1.000
_cell.length_b   1.000
_cell.length_c   1.000
_cell.angle_alpha   90.00
_cell.angle_beta   90.00
_cell.angle_gamma   90.00
#
_symmetry.space_group_name_H-M   'P 1'
#
loop_
_entity.id
_entity.type
_entity.pdbx_description
1 polymer ?
#
loop_
_entity_poly.entity_id
_entity_poly.type
_entity_poly.pdbx_seq_one_letter_code
_entity_poly.pdbx_strand_id
1 'polypeptide(L)'
;MRHRFARGLLNEILKATRLEKLTLLLPFIVAIIDAEIFYYSITRKEELIIMFSGFVLFLSVLEIIAVLEEIKMYVERARRKEEIEERLMKIAKTIENPTVKRLIDEFLKEYEGYSSQEIYPIACRIIDLLKKG
;
A
#
# COMPACT_ATOMS: atom_id res chain seq x y z
N MET A 1 3.44 20.28 4.30
CA MET A 1 3.77 18.98 3.66
C MET A 1 2.86 17.81 4.04
N ARG A 2 2.34 17.68 5.29
CA ARG A 2 1.43 16.57 5.71
C ARG A 2 0.13 16.44 4.89
N HIS A 3 -0.41 17.55 4.36
CA HIS A 3 -1.73 17.55 3.70
C HIS A 3 -1.71 17.03 2.24
N ARG A 4 -0.56 17.02 1.54
CA ARG A 4 -0.46 16.44 0.18
C ARG A 4 -0.40 14.91 0.23
N PHE A 5 0.30 14.36 1.22
CA PHE A 5 0.42 12.91 1.41
C PHE A 5 -0.92 12.26 1.75
N ALA A 6 -1.69 12.87 2.66
CA ALA A 6 -3.04 12.41 2.99
C ALA A 6 -3.99 12.46 1.78
N ARG A 7 -3.88 13.49 0.93
CA ARG A 7 -4.68 13.59 -0.30
C ARG A 7 -4.27 12.55 -1.35
N GLY A 8 -2.98 12.27 -1.51
CA GLY A 8 -2.48 11.21 -2.40
C GLY A 8 -2.99 9.83 -1.98
N LEU A 9 -2.83 9.50 -0.69
CA LEU A 9 -3.34 8.27 -0.09
C LEU A 9 -4.85 8.12 -0.27
N LEU A 10 -5.63 9.17 0.02
CA LEU A 10 -7.08 9.14 -0.18
C LEU A 10 -7.46 8.92 -1.65
N ASN A 11 -6.73 9.53 -2.59
CA ASN A 11 -7.02 9.40 -4.02
C ASN A 11 -6.62 8.03 -4.58
N GLU A 12 -5.57 7.41 -4.03
CA GLU A 12 -5.16 6.03 -4.35
C GLU A 12 -6.12 5.01 -3.74
N ILE A 13 -6.52 5.19 -2.48
CA ILE A 13 -7.59 4.39 -1.84
C ILE A 13 -8.91 4.55 -2.60
N LEU A 14 -9.21 5.74 -3.14
CA LEU A 14 -10.38 5.98 -3.98
C LEU A 14 -10.30 5.30 -5.36
N LYS A 15 -9.10 4.98 -5.86
CA LYS A 15 -8.90 4.22 -7.11
C LYS A 15 -8.85 2.71 -6.91
N ALA A 16 -8.74 2.24 -5.67
CA ALA A 16 -8.83 0.82 -5.32
C ALA A 16 -10.17 0.22 -5.78
N THR A 17 -10.14 -1.05 -6.18
CA THR A 17 -11.33 -1.77 -6.64
C THR A 17 -12.39 -1.84 -5.54
N ARG A 18 -13.69 -1.95 -5.90
CA ARG A 18 -14.79 -1.93 -4.91
C ARG A 18 -14.63 -2.97 -3.80
N LEU A 19 -13.94 -4.08 -4.07
CA LEU A 19 -13.65 -5.14 -3.10
C LEU A 19 -12.57 -4.72 -2.10
N GLU A 20 -11.47 -4.12 -2.54
CA GLU A 20 -10.40 -3.63 -1.66
C GLU A 20 -10.92 -2.56 -0.69
N LYS A 21 -11.79 -1.66 -1.16
CA LYS A 21 -12.44 -0.67 -0.28
C LYS A 21 -13.32 -1.30 0.79
N LEU A 22 -14.01 -2.40 0.46
CA LEU A 22 -14.89 -3.09 1.39
C LEU A 22 -14.08 -3.81 2.46
N THR A 23 -13.00 -4.50 2.07
CA THR A 23 -12.09 -5.20 2.98
C THR A 23 -11.40 -4.24 3.95
N LEU A 24 -11.10 -3.00 3.52
CA LEU A 24 -10.52 -1.99 4.40
C LEU A 24 -11.51 -1.43 5.43
N LEU A 25 -12.81 -1.41 5.13
CA LEU A 25 -13.83 -0.85 6.02
C LEU A 25 -14.39 -1.87 7.01
N LEU A 26 -14.38 -3.16 6.65
CA LEU A 26 -14.95 -4.24 7.45
C LEU A 26 -14.43 -4.26 8.90
N PRO A 27 -13.11 -4.18 9.17
CA PRO A 27 -12.60 -4.24 10.55
C PRO A 27 -13.09 -3.10 11.43
N PHE A 28 -13.32 -1.91 10.85
CA PHE A 28 -13.85 -0.76 11.58
C PHE A 28 -15.33 -0.94 11.93
N ILE A 29 -16.11 -1.53 11.03
CA ILE A 29 -17.53 -1.83 11.29
C ILE A 29 -17.64 -2.88 12.40
N VAL A 30 -16.84 -3.93 12.32
CA VAL A 30 -16.78 -5.00 13.34
C VAL A 30 -16.38 -4.41 14.70
N ALA A 31 -15.33 -3.59 14.76
CA ALA A 31 -14.90 -2.95 16.00
C ALA A 31 -15.96 -2.04 16.64
N ILE A 32 -16.79 -1.34 15.84
CA ILE A 32 -17.91 -0.53 16.35
C ILE A 32 -18.96 -1.43 17.01
N ILE A 33 -19.33 -2.53 16.36
CA ILE A 33 -20.32 -3.48 16.88
C ILE A 33 -19.79 -4.12 18.17
N ASP A 34 -18.53 -4.55 18.20
CA ASP A 34 -17.91 -5.14 19.38
C ASP A 34 -17.84 -4.16 20.55
N ALA A 35 -17.54 -2.89 20.26
CA ALA A 35 -17.54 -1.83 21.28
C ALA A 35 -18.93 -1.60 21.88
N GLU A 36 -19.98 -1.69 21.06
CA GLU A 36 -21.38 -1.58 21.53
C GLU A 36 -21.76 -2.78 22.41
N ILE A 37 -21.40 -4.00 22.01
CA ILE A 37 -21.63 -5.22 22.81
C ILE A 37 -20.88 -5.13 24.15
N PHE A 38 -19.61 -4.70 24.12
CA PHE A 38 -18.81 -4.52 25.31
C PHE A 38 -19.42 -3.46 26.25
N TYR A 39 -19.82 -2.30 25.71
CA TYR A 39 -20.48 -1.25 26.48
C TYR A 39 -21.79 -1.72 27.13
N TYR A 40 -22.60 -2.46 26.36
CA TYR A 40 -23.85 -3.04 26.87
C TYR A 40 -23.58 -4.03 28.02
N SER A 41 -22.57 -4.89 27.87
CA SER A 41 -22.20 -5.88 28.89
C SER A 41 -21.72 -5.24 30.20
N ILE A 42 -20.95 -4.15 30.12
CA ILE A 42 -20.53 -3.36 31.29
C ILE A 42 -21.74 -2.76 31.99
N THR A 43 -22.66 -2.17 31.22
CA THR A 43 -23.87 -1.52 31.76
C THR A 43 -24.75 -2.50 32.53
N ARG A 44 -24.81 -3.77 32.09
CA ARG A 44 -25.59 -4.83 32.76
C ARG A 44 -24.80 -5.64 33.80
N LYS A 45 -23.51 -5.38 33.97
CA LYS A 45 -22.61 -6.11 34.89
C LYS A 45 -22.56 -7.62 34.61
N GLU A 46 -22.64 -8.02 33.35
CA GLU A 46 -22.59 -9.42 32.95
C GLU A 46 -21.13 -9.88 32.81
N GLU A 47 -20.51 -10.31 33.93
CA GLU A 47 -19.05 -10.56 34.02
C GLU A 47 -18.48 -11.49 32.94
N LEU A 48 -19.18 -12.58 32.61
CA LEU A 48 -18.76 -13.50 31.54
C LEU A 48 -18.76 -12.80 30.17
N ILE A 49 -19.80 -12.03 29.88
CA ILE A 49 -19.95 -11.34 28.60
C ILE A 49 -18.93 -10.21 28.49
N ILE A 50 -18.65 -9.50 29.59
CA ILE A 50 -17.57 -8.50 29.65
C ILE A 50 -16.22 -9.13 29.28
N MET A 51 -15.91 -10.31 29.82
CA MET A 51 -14.64 -10.99 29.53
C MET A 51 -14.55 -11.37 28.05
N PHE A 52 -15.57 -12.04 27.50
CA PHE A 52 -15.54 -12.48 26.10
C PHE A 52 -15.60 -11.31 25.11
N SER A 53 -16.50 -10.34 25.33
CA SER A 53 -16.61 -9.17 24.44
C SER A 53 -15.40 -8.26 24.52
N GLY A 54 -14.75 -8.15 25.69
CA GLY A 54 -13.48 -7.43 25.82
C GLY A 54 -12.35 -8.09 25.04
N PHE A 55 -12.29 -9.44 25.06
CA PHE A 55 -11.32 -10.19 24.25
C PHE A 55 -11.59 -10.02 22.74
N VAL A 56 -12.84 -10.10 22.31
CA VAL A 56 -13.21 -9.89 20.89
C VAL A 56 -12.87 -8.46 20.46
N LEU A 57 -13.22 -7.45 21.26
CA LEU A 57 -12.88 -6.05 20.98
C LEU A 57 -11.36 -5.85 20.85
N PHE A 58 -10.56 -6.53 21.67
CA PHE A 58 -9.11 -6.52 21.56
C PHE A 58 -8.63 -7.12 20.23
N LEU A 59 -9.19 -8.26 19.80
CA LEU A 59 -8.86 -8.86 18.50
C LEU A 59 -9.22 -7.92 17.33
N SER A 60 -10.35 -7.23 17.40
CA SER A 60 -10.78 -6.27 16.38
C SER A 60 -9.83 -5.07 16.27
N VAL A 61 -9.26 -4.63 17.39
CA VAL A 61 -8.18 -3.62 17.37
C VAL A 61 -6.91 -4.14 16.69
N LEU A 62 -6.51 -5.40 16.96
CA LEU A 62 -5.36 -6.00 16.29
C LEU A 62 -5.57 -6.13 14.78
N GLU A 63 -6.78 -6.47 14.34
CA GLU A 63 -7.13 -6.54 12.92
C GLU A 63 -6.97 -5.18 12.24
N ILE A 64 -7.46 -4.11 12.87
CA ILE A 64 -7.27 -2.75 12.35
C ILE A 64 -5.78 -2.40 12.22
N ILE A 65 -4.96 -2.76 13.21
CA ILE A 65 -3.51 -2.51 13.16
C ILE A 65 -2.87 -3.27 11.99
N ALA A 66 -3.19 -4.56 11.84
CA ALA A 66 -2.66 -5.38 10.74
C ALA A 66 -3.01 -4.81 9.36
N VAL A 67 -4.26 -4.36 9.19
CA VAL A 67 -4.72 -3.74 7.94
C VAL A 67 -3.99 -2.42 7.67
N LEU A 68 -3.74 -1.60 8.70
CA LEU A 68 -2.96 -0.37 8.55
C LEU A 68 -1.51 -0.64 8.14
N GLU A 69 -0.88 -1.69 8.69
CA GLU A 69 0.46 -2.11 8.29
C GLU A 69 0.51 -2.60 6.84
N GLU A 70 -0.50 -3.36 6.41
CA GLU A 70 -0.62 -3.82 5.03
C GLU A 70 -0.75 -2.64 4.05
N ILE A 71 -1.59 -1.65 4.36
CA ILE A 71 -1.70 -0.42 3.55
C ILE A 71 -0.35 0.29 3.48
N LYS A 72 0.34 0.44 4.61
CA LYS A 72 1.64 1.10 4.66
C LYS A 72 2.65 0.41 3.74
N MET A 73 2.76 -0.92 3.82
CA MET A 73 3.62 -1.69 2.93
C MET A 73 3.25 -1.54 1.46
N TYR A 74 1.95 -1.56 1.14
CA TYR A 74 1.47 -1.39 -0.22
C TYR A 74 1.88 -0.01 -0.78
N VAL A 75 1.68 1.05 -0.01
CA VAL A 75 2.04 2.42 -0.37
C VAL A 75 3.54 2.58 -0.54
N GLU A 76 4.34 1.99 0.35
CA GLU A 76 5.81 2.01 0.24
C GLU A 76 6.28 1.32 -1.04
N ARG A 77 5.72 0.16 -1.39
CA ARG A 77 6.04 -0.53 -2.66
C ARG A 77 5.59 0.28 -3.88
N ALA A 78 4.38 0.86 -3.85
CA ALA A 78 3.86 1.67 -4.94
C ALA A 78 4.75 2.89 -5.19
N ARG A 79 5.13 3.60 -4.12
CA ARG A 79 6.03 4.76 -4.19
C ARG A 79 7.42 4.38 -4.69
N ARG A 80 7.98 3.27 -4.22
CA ARG A 80 9.29 2.78 -4.70
C ARG A 80 9.25 2.43 -6.18
N LYS A 81 8.16 1.83 -6.64
CA LYS A 81 7.95 1.54 -8.06
C LYS A 81 7.82 2.81 -8.91
N GLU A 82 7.03 3.78 -8.46
CA GLU A 82 6.86 5.08 -9.13
C GLU A 82 8.21 5.81 -9.25
N GLU A 83 9.01 5.82 -8.18
CA GLU A 83 10.35 6.38 -8.18
C GLU A 83 11.27 5.71 -9.21
N ILE A 84 11.27 4.37 -9.28
CA ILE A 84 12.06 3.62 -10.27
C ILE A 84 11.58 3.96 -11.69
N GLU A 85 10.27 4.03 -11.90
CA GLU A 85 9.67 4.35 -13.20
C GLU A 85 10.05 5.75 -13.68
N GLU A 86 9.94 6.77 -12.82
CA GLU A 86 10.36 8.14 -13.12
C GLU A 86 11.84 8.24 -13.49
N ARG A 87 12.71 7.59 -12.69
CA ARG A 87 14.16 7.61 -12.89
C ARG A 87 14.56 6.87 -14.17
N LEU A 88 14.03 5.67 -14.40
CA LEU A 88 14.26 4.93 -15.65
C LEU A 88 13.78 5.71 -16.87
N MET A 89 12.65 6.41 -16.77
CA MET A 89 12.12 7.18 -17.90
C MET A 89 12.98 8.42 -18.21
N LYS A 90 13.66 9.01 -17.22
CA LYS A 90 14.68 10.04 -17.47
C LYS A 90 15.88 9.48 -18.23
N ILE A 91 16.42 8.34 -17.78
CA ILE A 91 17.54 7.66 -18.44
C ILE A 91 17.17 7.22 -19.86
N ALA A 92 15.94 6.73 -20.07
CA ALA A 92 15.49 6.29 -21.38
C ALA A 92 15.45 7.41 -22.42
N LYS A 93 15.19 8.65 -22.00
CA LYS A 93 15.18 9.82 -22.89
C LYS A 93 16.58 10.28 -23.30
N THR A 94 17.60 9.95 -22.52
CA THR A 94 18.99 10.34 -22.81
C THR A 94 19.74 9.31 -23.65
N ILE A 95 19.25 8.06 -23.72
CA ILE A 95 19.89 6.98 -24.47
C ILE A 95 19.29 6.89 -25.87
N GLU A 96 20.13 7.00 -26.88
CA GLU A 96 19.76 6.69 -28.26
C GLU A 96 19.63 5.17 -28.44
N ASN A 97 18.47 4.70 -28.93
CA ASN A 97 18.10 3.28 -29.05
C ASN A 97 18.24 2.51 -27.72
N PRO A 98 17.39 2.80 -26.71
CA PRO A 98 17.47 2.15 -25.42
C PRO A 98 17.14 0.66 -25.52
N THR A 99 17.93 -0.18 -24.86
CA THR A 99 17.64 -1.60 -24.65
C THR A 99 17.43 -1.86 -23.17
N VAL A 100 16.67 -2.91 -22.81
CA VAL A 100 16.39 -3.26 -21.40
C VAL A 100 17.70 -3.38 -20.60
N LYS A 101 18.69 -4.09 -21.15
CA LYS A 101 20.00 -4.27 -20.51
C LYS A 101 20.70 -2.93 -20.28
N ARG A 102 20.78 -2.08 -21.30
CA ARG A 102 21.45 -0.77 -21.20
C ARG A 102 20.74 0.17 -20.23
N LEU A 103 19.41 0.12 -20.16
CA LEU A 103 18.61 0.90 -19.21
C LEU A 103 18.91 0.51 -17.76
N ILE A 104 18.96 -0.80 -17.49
CA ILE A 104 19.24 -1.34 -16.16
C ILE A 104 20.68 -1.03 -15.75
N ASP A 105 21.64 -1.22 -16.66
CA ASP A 105 23.05 -0.97 -16.39
C ASP A 105 23.31 0.51 -16.06
N GLU A 106 22.71 1.45 -16.81
CA GLU A 106 22.84 2.88 -16.51
C GLU A 106 22.10 3.28 -15.23
N PHE A 107 20.93 2.70 -14.97
CA PHE A 107 20.20 2.96 -13.71
C PHE A 107 21.00 2.53 -12.48
N LEU A 108 21.62 1.35 -12.52
CA LEU A 108 22.41 0.82 -11.41
C LEU A 108 23.73 1.57 -11.21
N LYS A 109 24.25 2.25 -12.24
CA LYS A 109 25.41 3.16 -12.11
C LYS A 109 25.04 4.47 -11.43
N GLU A 110 23.86 5.01 -11.75
CA GLU A 110 23.43 6.33 -11.26
C GLU A 110 22.74 6.26 -9.88
N TYR A 111 22.08 5.13 -9.58
CA TYR A 111 21.29 4.97 -8.36
C TYR A 111 21.65 3.69 -7.60
N GLU A 112 22.31 3.85 -6.46
CA GLU A 112 22.61 2.77 -5.52
C GLU A 112 21.37 2.34 -4.72
N GLY A 113 21.36 1.11 -4.20
CA GLY A 113 20.30 0.59 -3.32
C GLY A 113 19.12 -0.11 -4.02
N TYR A 114 19.22 -0.35 -5.33
CA TYR A 114 18.23 -1.10 -6.10
C TYR A 114 18.82 -2.41 -6.63
N SER A 115 17.99 -3.44 -6.76
CA SER A 115 18.39 -4.71 -7.36
C SER A 115 17.95 -4.78 -8.82
N SER A 116 18.72 -5.48 -9.66
CA SER A 116 18.33 -5.71 -11.06
C SER A 116 16.98 -6.39 -11.19
N GLN A 117 16.63 -7.29 -10.26
CA GLN A 117 15.34 -7.99 -10.22
C GLN A 117 14.15 -7.04 -10.02
N GLU A 118 14.33 -6.00 -9.22
CA GLU A 118 13.30 -5.00 -8.96
C GLU A 118 13.08 -4.08 -10.16
N ILE A 119 14.17 -3.71 -10.84
CA ILE A 119 14.19 -2.77 -11.96
C ILE A 119 13.70 -3.43 -13.26
N TYR A 120 14.10 -4.68 -13.50
CA TYR A 120 13.87 -5.40 -14.77
C TYR A 120 12.41 -5.34 -15.28
N PRO A 121 11.38 -5.68 -14.49
CA PRO A 121 10.00 -5.65 -14.99
C PRO A 121 9.52 -4.24 -15.38
N ILE A 122 10.04 -3.21 -14.72
CA ILE A 122 9.71 -1.80 -15.02
C ILE A 122 10.45 -1.35 -16.28
N ALA A 123 11.73 -1.70 -16.42
CA ALA A 123 12.53 -1.41 -17.60
C ALA A 123 11.95 -2.06 -18.87
N CYS A 124 11.52 -3.32 -18.81
CA CYS A 124 10.82 -3.99 -19.91
C CYS A 124 9.57 -3.21 -20.34
N ARG A 125 8.73 -2.79 -19.38
CA ARG A 125 7.52 -2.02 -19.64
C ARG A 125 7.82 -0.68 -20.32
N ILE A 126 8.84 0.04 -19.85
CA ILE A 126 9.24 1.34 -20.44
C ILE A 126 9.72 1.16 -21.88
N ILE A 127 10.54 0.15 -22.16
CA ILE A 127 10.99 -0.14 -23.53
C ILE A 127 9.81 -0.49 -24.44
N ASP A 128 8.85 -1.27 -23.96
CA ASP A 128 7.64 -1.61 -24.73
C ASP A 128 6.77 -0.38 -25.00
N LEU A 129 6.67 0.56 -24.05
CA LEU A 129 5.98 1.84 -24.25
C LEU A 129 6.67 2.70 -25.31
N LEU A 130 8.00 2.78 -25.29
CA LEU A 130 8.80 3.55 -26.26
C LEU A 130 8.77 2.96 -27.67
N LYS A 131 8.54 1.64 -27.82
CA LYS A 131 8.38 1.00 -29.13
C LYS A 131 6.99 1.18 -29.73
N LYS A 132 5.99 1.53 -28.93
CA LYS A 132 4.59 1.70 -29.34
C LYS A 132 4.20 3.16 -29.59
N GLY A 133 4.99 4.12 -29.14
CA GLY A 133 4.85 5.55 -29.44
C GLY A 133 5.71 5.95 -30.61
#